data_AF-A0A0C9Z0W2-F1
#
_entry.id   AF-A0A0C9Z0W2-F1
#
_cell.length_a   1.000
_cell.length_b   1.000
_cell.length_c   1.000
_cell.angle_alpha   90.00
_cell.angle_beta   90.00
_cell.angle_gamma   90.00
#
_symmetry.space_group_name_H-M   'P 1'
#
loop_
_entity.id
_entity.type
_entity.pdbx_description
1 polymer ?
#
loop_
_entity_poly.entity_id
_entity_poly.type
_entity_poly.pdbx_seq_one_letter_code
_entity_poly.pdbx_strand_id
1 'polypeptide(L)'
;MTVMVCFVSYELQYNPSPPSKGTIAAHYVSHDFVRGTAIVDPSTTSVIAWIKYPPNVTIDKARTQDWTAKALRDAGASDLQVSRVFHAFSAEYCGCSIGYIAMEFIESIDCDSNDAELAAKAVQTLIGLQAPQTATFGHVGGGAFFPEWLPNANYKSNQDFYAHIHKISKFLRIDFHGDISRHG
;
A
#
# COMPACT_ATOMS: atom_id res chain seq x y z
N MET A 1 -7.27 -0.58 -2.66
CA MET A 1 -5.84 -0.23 -2.38
C MET A 1 -5.57 -0.36 -0.90
N THR A 2 -4.90 -1.41 -0.48
CA THR A 2 -4.33 -1.45 0.87
C THR A 2 -3.15 -0.47 0.87
N VAL A 3 -3.27 0.66 1.57
CA VAL A 3 -2.08 1.22 2.20
C VAL A 3 -1.94 0.32 3.42
N MET A 4 -0.97 -0.60 3.36
CA MET A 4 -0.64 -1.39 4.54
C MET A 4 0.07 -0.40 5.47
N VAL A 5 -0.73 0.24 6.33
CA VAL A 5 -0.21 1.00 7.44
C VAL A 5 -0.10 -0.02 8.56
N CYS A 6 1.12 -0.49 8.76
CA CYS A 6 1.41 -1.50 9.76
C CYS A 6 1.94 -0.80 11.01
N PHE A 7 1.42 -1.20 12.17
CA PHE A 7 1.82 -0.66 13.47
C PHE A 7 2.75 -1.64 14.16
N VAL A 8 3.97 -1.85 13.66
CA VAL A 8 4.97 -2.63 14.41
C VAL A 8 6.39 -2.19 14.05
N SER A 9 7.26 -2.15 15.06
CA SER A 9 8.69 -1.86 14.94
C SER A 9 9.46 -3.16 14.66
N TYR A 10 10.06 -3.28 13.47
CA TYR A 10 11.02 -4.33 13.12
C TYR A 10 12.24 -3.73 12.42
N GLU A 11 13.41 -4.34 12.62
CA GLU A 11 14.63 -4.00 11.88
C GLU A 11 14.51 -4.46 10.42
N LEU A 12 14.62 -3.50 9.50
CA LEU A 12 14.42 -3.71 8.07
C LEU A 12 15.72 -4.16 7.40
N GLN A 13 15.70 -5.31 6.70
CA GLN A 13 16.76 -5.68 5.78
C GLN A 13 16.54 -4.97 4.44
N TYR A 14 17.31 -3.91 4.20
CA TYR A 14 17.32 -3.20 2.92
C TYR A 14 18.09 -3.99 1.86
N ASN A 15 17.42 -4.49 0.83
CA ASN A 15 18.08 -5.06 -0.35
C ASN A 15 18.21 -3.98 -1.45
N PRO A 16 19.44 -3.53 -1.81
CA PRO A 16 19.65 -2.48 -2.79
C PRO A 16 19.45 -2.93 -4.25
N SER A 17 19.24 -4.22 -4.52
CA SER A 17 19.14 -4.76 -5.88
C SER A 17 17.70 -5.19 -6.21
N PRO A 18 16.84 -4.27 -6.68
CA PRO A 18 15.48 -4.64 -7.06
C PRO A 18 15.50 -5.62 -8.24
N PRO A 19 14.54 -6.57 -8.31
CA PRO A 19 14.43 -7.49 -9.42
C PRO A 19 14.25 -6.75 -10.76
N SER A 20 14.77 -7.34 -11.84
CA SER A 20 14.70 -6.71 -13.18
C SER A 20 13.25 -6.57 -13.67
N LYS A 21 13.00 -5.62 -14.58
CA LYS A 21 11.66 -5.46 -15.20
C LYS A 21 11.15 -6.75 -15.86
N GLY A 22 12.04 -7.49 -16.52
CA GLY A 22 11.71 -8.76 -17.15
C GLY A 22 11.32 -9.82 -16.12
N THR A 23 12.05 -9.89 -15.00
CA THR A 23 11.73 -10.78 -13.87
C THR A 23 10.35 -10.45 -13.29
N ILE A 24 10.07 -9.16 -13.05
CA ILE A 24 8.80 -8.69 -12.50
C ILE A 24 7.63 -9.02 -13.45
N ALA A 25 7.79 -8.77 -14.75
CA ALA A 25 6.75 -9.05 -15.73
C ALA A 25 6.52 -10.56 -15.91
N ALA A 26 7.57 -11.38 -15.92
CA ALA A 26 7.44 -12.84 -15.99
C ALA A 26 6.71 -13.40 -14.76
N HIS A 27 6.97 -12.82 -13.58
CA HIS A 27 6.31 -13.21 -12.34
C HIS A 27 4.79 -12.93 -12.33
N TYR A 28 4.35 -11.89 -13.05
CA TYR A 28 2.92 -11.59 -13.19
C TYR A 28 2.18 -12.69 -13.97
N VAL A 29 2.78 -13.17 -15.06
CA VAL A 29 2.18 -14.19 -15.93
C VAL A 29 1.94 -15.51 -15.18
N SER A 30 2.76 -15.81 -14.18
CA SER A 30 2.66 -17.05 -13.41
C SER A 30 1.67 -17.03 -12.22
N HIS A 31 1.07 -15.88 -11.88
CA HIS A 31 0.33 -15.71 -10.62
C HIS A 31 -1.14 -15.25 -10.79
N ASP A 32 -1.87 -15.79 -11.78
CA ASP A 32 -3.36 -15.71 -11.90
C ASP A 32 -4.01 -14.37 -11.48
N PHE A 33 -3.42 -13.24 -11.87
CA PHE A 33 -3.95 -11.90 -11.62
C PHE A 33 -4.18 -11.53 -10.14
N VAL A 34 -3.39 -12.07 -9.21
CA VAL A 34 -3.41 -11.60 -7.81
C VAL A 34 -3.02 -10.11 -7.75
N ARG A 35 -3.63 -9.31 -6.86
CA ARG A 35 -3.42 -7.84 -6.77
C ARG A 35 -1.99 -7.41 -6.39
N GLY A 36 -1.16 -8.38 -6.02
CA GLY A 36 0.28 -8.25 -5.81
C GLY A 36 0.86 -9.57 -5.34
N THR A 37 2.18 -9.65 -5.29
CA THR A 37 2.91 -10.86 -4.87
C THR A 37 4.30 -10.53 -4.35
N ALA A 38 4.83 -11.39 -3.49
CA ALA A 38 6.19 -11.31 -3.01
C ALA A 38 7.15 -11.91 -4.05
N ILE A 39 8.25 -11.22 -4.34
CA ILE A 39 9.39 -11.81 -5.03
C ILE A 39 10.37 -12.29 -3.98
N VAL A 40 10.71 -13.57 -4.06
CA VAL A 40 11.68 -14.23 -3.19
C VAL A 40 13.01 -14.35 -3.92
N ASP A 41 14.10 -14.04 -3.23
CA ASP A 41 15.45 -14.35 -3.72
C ASP A 41 15.71 -15.85 -3.56
N PRO A 42 15.94 -16.59 -4.66
CA PRO A 42 16.12 -18.04 -4.61
C PRO A 42 17.38 -18.46 -3.86
N SER A 43 18.38 -17.58 -3.70
CA SER A 43 19.64 -17.89 -3.02
C SER A 43 19.54 -17.80 -1.50
N THR A 44 18.67 -16.93 -0.99
CA THR A 44 18.52 -16.66 0.45
C THR A 44 17.16 -17.07 1.00
N THR A 45 16.19 -17.40 0.13
CA THR A 45 14.78 -17.62 0.45
C THR A 45 14.08 -16.42 1.10
N SER A 46 14.72 -15.26 1.12
CA SER A 46 14.17 -14.03 1.69
C SER A 46 13.29 -13.29 0.68
N VAL A 47 12.21 -12.67 1.15
CA VAL A 47 11.41 -11.75 0.32
C VAL A 47 12.21 -10.47 0.07
N ILE A 48 12.42 -10.14 -1.19
CA ILE A 48 13.23 -8.97 -1.60
C ILE A 48 12.37 -7.79 -2.07
N ALA A 49 11.15 -8.05 -2.51
CA ALA A 49 10.22 -7.01 -2.92
C ALA A 49 8.78 -7.52 -2.91
N TRP A 50 7.84 -6.62 -2.69
CA TRP A 50 6.44 -6.80 -3.02
C TRP A 50 6.14 -6.11 -4.35
N ILE A 51 5.52 -6.82 -5.28
CA ILE A 51 5.12 -6.26 -6.58
C ILE A 51 3.60 -6.11 -6.60
N LYS A 52 3.15 -4.93 -7.00
CA LYS A 52 1.73 -4.63 -7.27
C LYS A 52 1.52 -4.42 -8.76
N TYR A 53 0.54 -5.14 -9.33
CA TYR A 53 0.22 -5.08 -10.76
C TYR A 53 -1.28 -5.26 -11.03
N PRO A 54 -2.02 -4.16 -11.19
CA PRO A 54 -3.24 -4.17 -12.01
C PRO A 54 -3.20 -3.16 -13.17
N PRO A 55 -4.12 -3.27 -14.15
CA PRO A 55 -4.30 -2.26 -15.21
C PRO A 55 -4.48 -0.83 -14.67
N ASN A 56 -4.99 -0.68 -13.44
CA ASN A 56 -5.23 0.60 -12.79
C ASN A 56 -4.05 1.12 -11.94
N VAL A 57 -2.87 0.48 -12.01
CA VAL A 57 -1.65 1.03 -11.43
C VAL A 57 -0.97 1.93 -12.45
N THR A 58 -0.72 3.17 -12.04
CA THR A 58 -0.03 4.17 -12.85
C THR A 58 1.30 4.55 -12.20
N ILE A 59 2.22 5.11 -12.99
CA ILE A 59 3.48 5.68 -12.48
C ILE A 59 3.19 6.76 -11.43
N ASP A 60 2.14 7.55 -11.62
CA ASP A 60 1.79 8.60 -10.67
C ASP A 60 1.32 8.04 -9.32
N LYS A 61 0.65 6.88 -9.33
CA LYS A 61 0.32 6.17 -8.08
C LYS A 61 1.58 5.76 -7.32
N ALA A 62 2.61 5.32 -8.03
CA ALA A 62 3.90 4.98 -7.43
C ALA A 62 4.57 6.22 -6.85
N ARG A 63 4.55 7.35 -7.56
CA ARG A 63 5.08 8.64 -7.09
C ARG A 63 4.38 9.11 -5.81
N THR A 64 3.06 8.99 -5.75
CA THR A 64 2.33 9.36 -4.53
C THR A 64 2.70 8.44 -3.37
N GLN A 65 2.79 7.12 -3.58
CA GLN A 65 3.21 6.19 -2.52
C GLN A 65 4.62 6.48 -2.02
N ASP A 66 5.57 6.72 -2.94
CA ASP A 66 6.94 7.09 -2.60
C ASP A 66 7.00 8.42 -1.81
N TRP A 67 6.26 9.43 -2.26
CA TRP A 67 6.18 10.70 -1.56
C TRP A 67 5.59 10.55 -0.16
N THR A 68 4.49 9.82 0.00
CA THR A 68 3.88 9.58 1.32
C THR A 68 4.85 8.88 2.26
N ALA A 69 5.58 7.86 1.78
CA ALA A 69 6.58 7.16 2.58
C ALA A 69 7.73 8.08 3.04
N LYS A 70 8.15 9.02 2.18
CA LYS A 70 9.15 10.05 2.52
C LYS A 70 8.60 11.07 3.50
N ALA A 71 7.42 11.64 3.22
CA ALA A 71 6.80 12.66 4.05
C ALA A 71 6.52 12.18 5.48
N LEU A 72 6.08 10.92 5.66
CA LEU A 72 5.89 10.32 6.99
C LEU A 72 7.21 10.18 7.75
N ARG A 73 8.27 9.77 7.07
CA ARG A 73 9.61 9.66 7.64
C ARG A 73 10.15 11.02 8.07
N ASP A 74 10.00 12.02 7.21
CA ASP A 74 10.44 13.39 7.46
C ASP A 74 9.65 14.04 8.61
N ALA A 75 8.37 13.68 8.76
CA ALA A 75 7.52 14.10 9.87
C ALA A 75 7.84 13.36 11.20
N GLY A 76 8.77 12.38 11.20
CA GLY A 76 9.10 11.59 12.38
C GLY A 76 7.96 10.68 12.84
N ALA A 77 7.04 10.30 11.95
CA ALA A 77 5.93 9.40 12.25
C ALA A 77 6.41 7.95 12.37
N SER A 78 7.20 7.65 13.40
CA SER A 78 7.81 6.33 13.64
C SER A 78 6.79 5.21 13.84
N ASP A 79 5.58 5.56 14.27
CA ASP A 79 4.49 4.61 14.53
C ASP A 79 3.82 4.13 13.24
N LEU A 80 4.16 4.72 12.09
CA LEU A 80 3.57 4.40 10.79
C LEU A 80 4.63 3.83 9.85
N GLN A 81 4.47 2.57 9.49
CA GLN A 81 5.29 1.95 8.46
C GLN A 81 4.60 2.07 7.10
N VAL A 82 5.33 2.54 6.10
CA VAL A 82 4.87 2.60 4.70
C VAL A 82 5.97 2.06 3.80
N SER A 83 5.60 1.13 2.92
CA SER A 83 6.52 0.52 1.97
C SER A 83 7.18 1.58 1.09
N ARG A 84 8.51 1.57 1.06
CA ARG A 84 9.28 2.36 0.07
C ARG A 84 9.05 1.82 -1.32
N VAL A 85 8.88 2.71 -2.29
CA VAL A 85 8.86 2.32 -3.71
C VAL A 85 10.29 2.21 -4.21
N PHE A 86 10.66 1.04 -4.73
CA PHE A 86 11.98 0.82 -5.35
C PHE A 86 11.95 1.16 -6.83
N HIS A 87 10.88 0.75 -7.52
CA HIS A 87 10.76 0.93 -8.96
C HIS A 87 9.31 0.94 -9.40
N ALA A 88 9.02 1.68 -10.47
CA ALA A 88 7.71 1.67 -11.12
C ALA A 88 7.86 1.81 -12.63
N PHE A 89 7.07 1.04 -13.37
CA PHE A 89 7.06 1.06 -14.83
C PHE A 89 5.74 0.51 -15.37
N SER A 90 5.50 0.69 -16.67
CA SER A 90 4.40 0.05 -17.38
C SER A 90 4.96 -0.87 -18.46
N ALA A 91 4.26 -1.97 -18.75
CA ALA A 91 4.56 -2.87 -19.85
C ALA A 91 3.27 -3.32 -20.54
N GLU A 92 3.36 -3.62 -21.83
CA GLU A 92 2.24 -4.12 -22.61
C GLU A 92 2.02 -5.62 -22.32
N TYR A 93 0.79 -6.00 -22.03
CA TYR A 93 0.38 -7.39 -21.83
C TYR A 93 -0.98 -7.64 -22.47
N CYS A 94 -1.04 -8.57 -23.43
CA CYS A 94 -2.26 -8.90 -24.19
C CYS A 94 -2.99 -7.68 -24.79
N GLY A 95 -2.25 -6.67 -25.26
CA GLY A 95 -2.83 -5.45 -25.84
C GLY A 95 -3.36 -4.44 -24.81
N CYS A 96 -2.99 -4.60 -23.55
CA CYS A 96 -3.29 -3.66 -22.47
C CYS A 96 -2.01 -3.19 -21.78
N SER A 97 -1.94 -1.90 -21.45
CA SER A 97 -0.86 -1.36 -20.61
C SER A 97 -1.08 -1.77 -19.15
N ILE A 98 -0.14 -2.52 -18.57
CA ILE A 98 -0.15 -2.92 -17.16
C ILE A 98 0.92 -2.11 -16.43
N GLY A 99 0.55 -1.50 -15.32
CA GLY A 99 1.51 -0.84 -14.43
C GLY A 99 2.02 -1.78 -13.34
N TYR A 100 3.29 -1.62 -13.00
CA TYR A 100 4.01 -2.39 -12.01
C TYR A 100 4.64 -1.43 -11.00
N ILE A 101 4.48 -1.74 -9.71
CA ILE A 101 5.19 -1.06 -8.62
C ILE A 101 5.92 -2.13 -7.83
N ALA A 102 7.25 -2.08 -7.83
CA ALA A 102 8.10 -2.83 -6.92
C ALA A 102 8.36 -1.99 -5.67
N MET A 103 8.03 -2.53 -4.52
CA MET A 103 8.14 -1.85 -3.23
C MET A 103 8.62 -2.77 -2.12
N GLU A 104 9.00 -2.17 -1.01
CA GLU A 104 9.39 -2.84 0.22
C GLU A 104 8.28 -3.80 0.69
N PHE A 105 8.65 -5.06 0.91
CA PHE A 105 7.77 -6.00 1.58
C PHE A 105 7.80 -5.68 3.07
N ILE A 106 6.62 -5.44 3.64
CA ILE A 106 6.44 -5.30 5.07
C ILE A 106 5.70 -6.55 5.50
N GLU A 107 6.29 -7.33 6.38
CA GLU A 107 5.56 -8.41 7.03
C GLU A 107 4.66 -7.79 8.09
N SER A 108 3.34 -7.91 7.91
CA SER A 108 2.40 -7.47 8.93
C SER A 108 1.19 -8.37 9.02
N ILE A 109 0.56 -8.32 10.18
CA ILE A 109 -0.77 -8.88 10.39
C ILE A 109 -1.77 -7.87 9.80
N ASP A 110 -2.82 -8.39 9.19
CA ASP A 110 -3.93 -7.58 8.72
C ASP A 110 -4.65 -6.89 9.89
N CYS A 111 -5.00 -5.62 9.74
CA CYS A 111 -5.69 -4.87 10.79
C CYS A 111 -7.13 -5.37 10.98
N ASP A 112 -7.56 -5.67 12.20
CA ASP A 112 -8.94 -6.06 12.49
C ASP A 112 -9.75 -4.91 13.14
N SER A 113 -10.94 -5.23 13.66
CA SER A 113 -11.79 -4.22 14.31
C SER A 113 -11.20 -3.63 15.59
N ASN A 114 -10.28 -4.34 16.24
CA ASN A 114 -9.58 -3.88 17.44
C ASN A 114 -8.53 -2.81 17.11
N ASP A 115 -8.08 -2.74 15.87
CA ASP A 115 -7.09 -1.76 15.40
C ASP A 115 -7.72 -0.42 14.95
N ALA A 116 -9.02 -0.22 15.17
CA ALA A 116 -9.74 0.96 14.69
C ALA A 116 -9.13 2.29 15.19
N GLU A 117 -8.67 2.34 16.45
CA GLU A 117 -8.02 3.53 16.99
C GLU A 117 -6.65 3.80 16.34
N LEU A 118 -5.87 2.74 16.10
CA LEU A 118 -4.58 2.83 15.42
C LEU A 118 -4.79 3.32 13.97
N ALA A 119 -5.69 2.68 13.23
CA ALA A 119 -6.04 3.06 11.86
C ALA A 119 -6.47 4.52 11.78
N ALA A 120 -7.26 5.00 12.74
CA ALA A 120 -7.71 6.38 12.72
C ALA A 120 -6.60 7.38 13.09
N LYS A 121 -5.69 7.05 14.01
CA LYS A 121 -4.46 7.84 14.25
C LYS A 121 -3.61 7.92 12.98
N ALA A 122 -3.44 6.82 12.26
CA ALA A 122 -2.72 6.82 10.99
C ALA A 122 -3.36 7.75 9.95
N VAL A 123 -4.68 7.68 9.79
CA VAL A 123 -5.39 8.57 8.87
C VAL A 123 -5.27 10.03 9.32
N GLN A 124 -5.33 10.31 10.61
CA GLN A 124 -5.11 11.67 11.14
C GLN A 124 -3.71 12.19 10.80
N THR A 125 -2.67 11.37 10.99
CA THR A 125 -1.30 11.72 10.60
C THR A 125 -1.20 11.97 9.09
N LEU A 126 -1.81 11.11 8.26
CA LEU A 126 -1.83 11.29 6.81
C LEU A 126 -2.53 12.58 6.38
N ILE A 127 -3.64 12.95 7.02
CA ILE A 127 -4.35 14.22 6.77
C ILE A 127 -3.46 15.43 7.14
N GLY A 128 -2.63 15.28 8.18
CA GLY A 128 -1.70 16.31 8.62
C GLY A 128 -0.52 16.55 7.66
N LEU A 129 -0.24 15.62 6.74
CA LEU A 129 0.83 15.79 5.75
C LEU A 129 0.45 16.86 4.73
N GLN A 130 1.30 17.88 4.59
CA GLN A 130 1.15 18.88 3.55
C GLN A 130 1.93 18.47 2.31
N ALA A 131 1.21 18.22 1.22
CA ALA A 131 1.80 18.07 -0.10
C ALA A 131 2.53 19.36 -0.52
N PRO A 132 3.75 19.27 -1.08
CA PRO A 132 4.39 20.43 -1.71
C PRO A 132 3.47 21.02 -2.78
N GLN A 133 3.38 22.35 -2.85
CA GLN A 133 2.55 23.04 -3.85
C GLN A 133 2.92 22.70 -5.30
N THR A 134 4.15 22.24 -5.51
CA THR A 134 4.71 21.86 -6.82
C THR A 134 4.47 20.39 -7.17
N ALA A 135 3.85 19.62 -6.29
CA ALA A 135 3.75 18.19 -6.49
C ALA A 135 2.60 17.83 -7.44
N THR A 136 2.95 17.35 -8.63
CA THR A 136 2.01 16.73 -9.57
C THR A 136 1.80 15.28 -9.15
N PHE A 137 0.91 15.05 -8.20
CA PHE A 137 0.49 13.70 -7.81
C PHE A 137 -0.67 13.23 -8.69
N GLY A 138 -0.63 11.96 -9.09
CA GLY A 138 -1.76 11.35 -9.79
C GLY A 138 -2.91 11.09 -8.83
N HIS A 139 -4.04 10.66 -9.38
CA HIS A 139 -5.17 10.21 -8.56
C HIS A 139 -4.73 9.10 -7.61
N VAL A 140 -4.87 9.34 -6.31
CA VAL A 140 -4.69 8.33 -5.26
C VAL A 140 -5.91 7.40 -5.28
N GLY A 141 -5.91 6.45 -6.21
CA GLY A 141 -7.02 5.53 -6.40
C GLY A 141 -7.20 4.54 -5.24
N GLY A 142 -8.22 4.81 -4.42
CA GLY A 142 -9.24 3.88 -3.92
C GLY A 142 -8.75 2.79 -2.99
N GLY A 143 -8.58 3.11 -1.70
CA GLY A 143 -8.26 2.14 -0.67
C GLY A 143 -9.46 1.40 -0.09
N ALA A 144 -9.25 0.28 0.60
CA ALA A 144 -10.30 -0.36 1.41
C ALA A 144 -10.68 0.46 2.66
N PHE A 145 -10.31 1.74 2.70
CA PHE A 145 -10.84 2.70 3.65
C PHE A 145 -11.53 3.88 2.94
N PHE A 146 -11.29 4.08 1.64
CA PHE A 146 -11.77 5.24 0.89
C PHE A 146 -11.94 4.86 -0.58
N PRO A 147 -13.08 4.25 -0.97
CA PRO A 147 -13.36 3.86 -2.37
C PRO A 147 -13.41 5.06 -3.32
N GLU A 148 -13.77 6.22 -2.78
CA GLU A 148 -13.70 7.52 -3.41
C GLU A 148 -13.05 8.43 -2.38
N TRP A 149 -12.04 9.20 -2.76
CA TRP A 149 -11.62 10.34 -1.94
C TRP A 149 -12.86 11.19 -1.74
N LEU A 150 -13.44 11.18 -0.54
CA LEU A 150 -14.60 12.00 -0.21
C LEU A 150 -14.19 13.46 -0.41
N PRO A 151 -14.76 14.18 -1.39
CA PRO A 151 -14.63 15.62 -1.38
C PRO A 151 -15.42 16.12 -0.17
N ASN A 152 -14.72 16.71 0.81
CA ASN A 152 -15.30 17.53 1.88
C ASN A 152 -16.12 16.81 2.99
N ALA A 153 -15.61 15.73 3.58
CA ALA A 153 -16.14 15.30 4.89
C ALA A 153 -15.63 16.24 6.00
N ASN A 154 -16.39 17.29 6.29
CA ASN A 154 -16.08 18.23 7.37
C ASN A 154 -16.60 17.64 8.71
N TYR A 155 -15.72 17.00 9.48
CA TYR A 155 -16.09 16.41 10.76
C TYR A 155 -16.20 17.49 11.84
N LYS A 156 -17.29 17.49 12.60
CA LYS A 156 -17.51 18.46 13.69
C LYS A 156 -16.67 18.14 14.92
N SER A 157 -16.24 16.89 15.07
CA SER A 157 -15.41 16.43 16.18
C SER A 157 -14.55 15.22 15.76
N ASN A 158 -13.50 14.94 16.53
CA ASN A 158 -12.70 13.72 16.36
C ASN A 158 -13.56 12.46 16.56
N GLN A 159 -14.59 12.52 17.41
CA GLN A 159 -15.50 11.40 17.65
C GLN A 159 -16.32 11.06 16.40
N ASP A 160 -16.77 12.06 15.65
CA ASP A 160 -17.49 11.85 14.38
C ASP A 160 -16.60 11.22 13.32
N PHE A 161 -15.32 11.62 13.28
CA PHE A 161 -14.31 11.02 12.43
C PHE A 161 -14.08 9.54 12.79
N TYR A 162 -13.83 9.24 14.06
CA TYR A 162 -13.63 7.87 14.55
C TYR A 162 -14.85 6.98 14.28
N ALA A 163 -16.06 7.49 14.52
CA ALA A 163 -17.29 6.77 14.25
C ALA A 163 -17.47 6.49 12.75
N HIS A 164 -17.08 7.42 11.87
CA HIS A 164 -17.10 7.21 10.43
C HIS A 164 -16.09 6.13 10.00
N ILE A 165 -14.84 6.18 10.47
CA ILE A 165 -13.84 5.13 10.19
C ILE A 165 -14.37 3.77 10.62
N HIS A 166 -14.91 3.65 11.83
CA HIS A 166 -15.50 2.41 12.32
C HIS A 166 -16.69 1.92 11.48
N LYS A 167 -17.53 2.84 10.97
CA LYS A 167 -18.63 2.50 10.07
C LYS A 167 -18.13 2.01 8.70
N ILE A 168 -17.06 2.60 8.17
CA ILE A 168 -16.41 2.14 6.93
C ILE A 168 -15.85 0.73 7.13
N SER A 169 -15.11 0.49 8.23
CA SER A 169 -14.56 -0.83 8.55
C SER A 169 -15.65 -1.90 8.61
N LYS A 170 -16.81 -1.58 9.20
CA LYS A 170 -17.99 -2.48 9.23
C LYS A 170 -18.64 -2.65 7.86
N PHE A 171 -18.78 -1.58 7.08
CA PHE A 171 -19.48 -1.58 5.79
C PHE A 171 -18.73 -2.39 4.74
N LEU A 172 -17.40 -2.30 4.73
CA LEU A 172 -16.59 -2.98 3.74
C LEU A 172 -16.50 -4.49 3.92
N ARG A 173 -17.15 -5.06 4.95
CA ARG A 173 -17.14 -6.50 5.28
C ARG A 173 -15.77 -7.09 4.97
N ILE A 174 -14.72 -6.48 5.52
CA ILE A 174 -13.38 -7.04 5.43
C ILE A 174 -13.41 -8.28 6.31
N ASP A 175 -13.88 -9.38 5.71
CA ASP A 175 -13.87 -10.69 6.29
C ASP A 175 -12.46 -11.22 6.01
N PHE A 176 -11.59 -11.19 7.02
CA PHE A 176 -10.22 -11.70 6.96
C PHE A 176 -10.15 -13.22 6.85
N HIS A 177 -11.27 -13.87 6.54
CA HIS A 177 -11.37 -15.28 6.21
C HIS A 177 -10.78 -15.62 4.82
N GLY A 178 -9.77 -14.87 4.37
CA GLY A 178 -8.87 -15.26 3.30
C GLY A 178 -7.96 -16.36 3.81
N ASP A 179 -8.46 -17.59 3.73
CA ASP A 179 -7.81 -18.81 4.17
C ASP A 179 -6.43 -19.00 3.49
N ILE A 180 -5.35 -18.58 4.18
CA ILE A 180 -3.95 -18.83 3.75
C ILE A 180 -3.57 -20.31 4.00
N SER A 181 -4.45 -21.13 4.58
CA SER A 181 -4.16 -22.55 4.85
C SER A 181 -4.07 -23.42 3.59
N ARG A 182 -4.29 -22.86 2.38
CA ARG A 182 -4.25 -23.62 1.11
C ARG A 182 -2.89 -23.65 0.40
N HIS A 183 -1.84 -23.07 0.97
CA HIS A 183 -0.49 -23.07 0.35
C HIS A 183 0.64 -23.56 1.29
N GLY A 184 0.30 -24.43 2.25
CA GLY A 184 1.28 -25.28 2.94
C GLY A 184 1.55 -26.57 2.18
#